data_AF-A0A357V9B3-F1
#
_entry.id   AF-A0A357V9B3-F1
#
_cell.length_a   1.000
_cell.length_b   1.000
_cell.length_c   1.000
_cell.angle_alpha   90.00
_cell.angle_beta   90.00
_cell.angle_gamma   90.00
#
_symmetry.space_group_name_H-M   'P 1'
#
loop_
_entity.id
_entity.type
_entity.pdbx_description
1 polymer ?
#
loop_
_entity_poly.entity_id
_entity_poly.type
_entity_poly.pdbx_seq_one_letter_code
_entity_poly.pdbx_strand_id
1 'polypeptide(L)'
;MADWRTASREPLGIAPDPAVTKEAVVQVYAARAFSWRGIFGVHTWIAAKPTDADAFTVYEIIGWRARHGGSALVISEKEPDQRWFGAEPEIIADKRGGGVDDMIKRIDTAARAYPHARTYTVWPGPNSNTFTAHVARAVPELNLDLPPTAIGKDYLPEGGFAAKTPSGTGYQLSLFGLLGVMAGVEEGVEVNILGLTFGIDPKDLAIKLPLAGRLGPS
;
A
#
# COMPACT_ATOMS: atom_id res chain seq x y z
N MET A 1 -12.06 20.45 -13.39
CA MET A 1 -12.12 19.08 -12.86
C MET A 1 -11.31 18.19 -13.78
N ALA A 2 -10.33 17.45 -13.26
CA ALA A 2 -9.57 16.49 -14.07
C ALA A 2 -10.48 15.32 -14.48
N ASP A 3 -10.40 14.87 -15.74
CA ASP A 3 -11.06 13.65 -16.22
C ASP A 3 -10.11 12.46 -16.03
N TRP A 4 -10.58 11.42 -15.37
CA TRP A 4 -9.79 10.21 -15.11
C TRP A 4 -9.48 9.44 -16.39
N ARG A 5 -10.27 9.64 -17.45
CA ARG A 5 -10.11 8.95 -18.74
C ARG A 5 -8.86 9.43 -19.48
N THR A 6 -8.51 10.71 -19.37
CA THR A 6 -7.37 11.32 -20.06
C THR A 6 -6.14 11.50 -19.18
N ALA A 7 -6.27 11.22 -17.87
CA ALA A 7 -5.15 11.29 -16.94
C ALA A 7 -4.05 10.27 -17.30
N SER A 8 -2.79 10.71 -17.28
CA SER A 8 -1.64 9.88 -17.66
C SER A 8 -1.49 8.65 -16.75
N ARG A 9 -1.10 7.54 -17.37
CA ARG A 9 -0.70 6.25 -16.76
C ARG A 9 0.66 5.80 -17.27
N GLU A 10 1.45 6.73 -17.77
CA GLU A 10 2.78 6.45 -18.31
C GLU A 10 3.69 5.93 -17.18
N PRO A 11 4.48 4.87 -17.42
CA PRO A 11 5.56 4.45 -16.54
C PRO A 11 6.58 5.57 -16.33
N LEU A 12 7.18 5.66 -15.15
CA LEU A 12 8.21 6.67 -14.85
C LEU A 12 9.64 6.17 -15.08
N GLY A 13 9.84 4.86 -15.26
CA GLY A 13 11.17 4.26 -15.36
C GLY A 13 11.93 4.20 -14.02
N ILE A 14 11.20 4.26 -12.90
CA ILE A 14 11.72 4.10 -11.54
C ILE A 14 11.92 2.61 -11.23
N ALA A 15 11.05 1.75 -11.76
CA ALA A 15 11.18 0.31 -11.60
C ALA A 15 12.41 -0.21 -12.36
N PRO A 16 13.14 -1.20 -11.80
CA PRO A 16 14.26 -1.79 -12.50
C PRO A 16 13.78 -2.55 -13.75
N ASP A 17 14.48 -2.39 -14.87
CA ASP A 17 14.13 -3.10 -16.11
C ASP A 17 14.24 -4.62 -15.90
N PRO A 18 13.13 -5.38 -16.05
CA PRO A 18 13.12 -6.82 -15.83
C PRO A 18 13.98 -7.59 -16.85
N ALA A 19 14.26 -7.03 -18.03
CA ALA A 19 15.10 -7.68 -19.03
C ALA A 19 16.54 -7.87 -18.54
N VAL A 20 17.06 -6.88 -17.81
CA VAL A 20 18.46 -6.86 -17.32
C VAL A 20 18.59 -7.21 -15.84
N THR A 21 17.54 -6.98 -15.04
CA THR A 21 17.53 -7.30 -13.61
C THR A 21 17.21 -8.76 -13.41
N LYS A 22 18.18 -9.59 -13.01
CA LYS A 22 17.96 -11.04 -12.86
C LYS A 22 17.44 -11.45 -11.49
N GLU A 23 17.79 -10.71 -10.44
CA GLU A 23 17.30 -10.98 -9.09
C GLU A 23 15.77 -10.80 -8.96
N ALA A 24 15.18 -11.48 -7.98
CA ALA A 24 13.80 -11.22 -7.56
C ALA A 24 13.67 -9.81 -6.95
N VAL A 25 12.54 -9.15 -7.22
CA VAL A 25 12.23 -7.80 -6.77
C VAL A 25 10.80 -7.74 -6.23
N VAL A 26 10.62 -7.12 -5.07
CA VAL A 26 9.32 -6.67 -4.57
C VAL A 26 9.40 -5.18 -4.28
N GLN A 27 8.48 -4.42 -4.86
CA GLN A 27 8.33 -3.00 -4.61
C GLN A 27 6.90 -2.69 -4.16
N VAL A 28 6.76 -1.80 -3.19
CA VAL A 28 5.45 -1.27 -2.78
C VAL A 28 5.43 0.21 -3.12
N TYR A 29 4.35 0.65 -3.73
CA TYR A 29 4.21 2.01 -4.22
C TYR A 29 3.09 2.76 -3.51
N ALA A 30 3.24 4.08 -3.43
CA ALA A 30 2.19 5.00 -3.05
C ALA A 30 2.16 6.19 -4.02
N ALA A 31 0.96 6.58 -4.45
CA ALA A 31 0.76 7.79 -5.25
C ALA A 31 -0.46 8.56 -4.75
N ARG A 32 -0.45 9.89 -4.86
CA ARG A 32 -1.60 10.72 -4.48
C ARG A 32 -2.86 10.27 -5.22
N ALA A 33 -3.96 10.10 -4.49
CA ALA A 33 -5.21 9.63 -5.08
C ALA A 33 -5.75 10.64 -6.12
N PHE A 34 -6.51 10.14 -7.09
CA PHE A 34 -7.03 10.98 -8.16
C PHE A 34 -7.97 12.09 -7.66
N SER A 35 -7.85 13.28 -8.26
CA SER A 35 -8.69 14.46 -7.99
C SER A 35 -8.57 14.97 -6.55
N TRP A 36 -9.62 15.60 -6.02
CA TRP A 36 -9.67 16.18 -4.66
C TRP A 36 -9.26 15.18 -3.56
N ARG A 37 -9.40 13.88 -3.80
CA ARG A 37 -9.03 12.82 -2.86
C ARG A 37 -7.53 12.78 -2.61
N GLY A 38 -6.71 13.23 -3.55
CA GLY A 38 -5.25 13.31 -3.40
C GLY A 38 -4.81 14.28 -2.32
N ILE A 39 -5.64 15.27 -1.99
CA ILE A 39 -5.41 16.15 -0.83
C ILE A 39 -5.34 15.31 0.45
N PHE A 40 -6.23 14.32 0.56
CA PHE A 40 -6.42 13.52 1.77
C PHE A 40 -5.56 12.29 1.81
N GLY A 41 -5.43 11.57 0.69
CA GLY A 41 -4.76 10.29 0.75
C GLY A 41 -4.13 9.78 -0.53
N VAL A 42 -3.46 8.65 -0.36
CA VAL A 42 -2.76 7.92 -1.42
C VAL A 42 -3.50 6.66 -1.83
N HIS A 43 -3.17 6.18 -3.02
CA HIS A 43 -3.43 4.83 -3.48
C HIS A 43 -2.14 4.03 -3.39
N THR A 44 -2.21 2.80 -2.86
CA THR A 44 -1.07 1.90 -2.72
C THR A 44 -1.27 0.60 -3.49
N TRP A 45 -0.17 0.04 -3.98
CA TRP A 45 -0.13 -1.25 -4.66
C TRP A 45 1.21 -1.94 -4.44
N ILE A 46 1.27 -3.24 -4.75
CA ILE A 46 2.46 -4.08 -4.61
C ILE A 46 2.83 -4.60 -5.99
N ALA A 47 4.11 -4.56 -6.32
CA ALA A 47 4.69 -5.15 -7.52
C ALA A 47 5.71 -6.21 -7.14
N ALA A 48 5.68 -7.32 -7.86
CA ALA A 48 6.54 -8.47 -7.59
C ALA A 48 7.06 -9.04 -8.91
N LYS A 49 8.36 -9.26 -8.99
CA LYS A 49 9.05 -9.84 -10.13
C LYS A 49 9.95 -10.97 -9.63
N PRO A 50 9.62 -12.25 -9.88
CA PRO A 50 10.46 -13.38 -9.50
C PRO A 50 11.86 -13.31 -10.14
N THR A 51 12.79 -14.10 -9.60
CA THR A 51 14.10 -14.29 -10.22
C THR A 51 13.94 -14.73 -11.68
N ASP A 52 14.73 -14.12 -12.57
CA ASP A 52 14.73 -14.36 -14.03
C ASP A 52 13.41 -14.11 -14.78
N ALA A 53 12.34 -13.65 -14.11
CA ALA A 53 11.10 -13.27 -14.78
C ALA A 53 11.28 -12.03 -15.66
N ASP A 54 10.54 -11.97 -16.77
CA ASP A 54 10.58 -10.91 -17.77
C ASP A 54 9.58 -9.78 -17.52
N ALA A 55 8.69 -9.93 -16.53
CA ALA A 55 7.69 -8.94 -16.19
C ALA A 55 7.41 -8.87 -14.68
N PHE A 56 6.87 -7.73 -14.24
CA PHE A 56 6.30 -7.54 -12.92
C PHE A 56 4.83 -7.98 -12.90
N THR A 57 4.44 -8.69 -11.84
CA THR A 57 3.04 -8.85 -11.46
C THR A 57 2.66 -7.75 -10.46
N VAL A 58 1.62 -6.98 -10.77
CA VAL A 58 1.08 -5.93 -9.91
C VAL A 58 -0.20 -6.39 -9.24
N TYR A 59 -0.30 -6.15 -7.94
CA TYR A 59 -1.43 -6.45 -7.06
C TYR A 59 -2.00 -5.14 -6.52
N GLU A 60 -3.26 -4.84 -6.85
CA GLU A 60 -3.89 -3.57 -6.45
C GLU A 60 -5.41 -3.69 -6.30
N ILE A 61 -6.01 -2.72 -5.61
CA ILE A 61 -7.46 -2.58 -5.49
C ILE A 61 -7.96 -1.41 -6.32
N ILE A 62 -8.73 -1.72 -7.36
CA ILE A 62 -9.35 -0.74 -8.25
C ILE A 62 -10.84 -0.62 -7.95
N GLY A 63 -11.21 0.39 -7.16
CA GLY A 63 -12.57 0.52 -6.62
C GLY A 63 -13.70 0.63 -7.64
N TRP A 64 -13.48 1.24 -8.81
CA TRP A 64 -14.55 1.35 -9.82
C TRP A 64 -14.86 0.02 -10.52
N ARG A 65 -13.93 -0.96 -10.55
CA ARG A 65 -14.22 -2.29 -11.11
C ARG A 65 -15.28 -3.03 -10.30
N ALA A 66 -15.22 -2.91 -8.97
CA ALA A 66 -16.23 -3.46 -8.06
C ALA A 66 -17.62 -2.87 -8.30
N ARG A 67 -17.71 -1.57 -8.62
CA ARG A 67 -18.98 -0.89 -8.92
C ARG A 67 -19.66 -1.41 -10.20
N HIS A 68 -18.90 -2.08 -11.07
CA HIS A 68 -19.39 -2.69 -12.30
C HIS A 68 -19.51 -4.22 -12.20
N GLY A 69 -19.56 -4.78 -10.98
CA GLY A 69 -19.73 -6.22 -10.74
C GLY A 69 -18.45 -7.06 -10.90
N GLY A 70 -17.30 -6.42 -11.14
CA GLY A 70 -15.99 -7.08 -11.22
C GLY A 70 -15.30 -7.24 -9.87
N SER A 71 -14.15 -7.91 -9.86
CA SER A 71 -13.25 -7.91 -8.71
C SER A 71 -12.62 -6.52 -8.53
N ALA A 72 -12.62 -6.01 -7.29
CA ALA A 72 -11.85 -4.84 -6.90
C ALA A 72 -10.35 -5.18 -6.95
N LEU A 73 -9.98 -6.37 -6.48
CA LEU A 73 -8.62 -6.89 -6.59
C LEU A 73 -8.28 -7.18 -8.04
N VAL A 74 -7.18 -6.60 -8.49
CA VAL A 74 -6.58 -6.80 -9.80
C VAL A 74 -5.18 -7.35 -9.59
N ILE A 75 -4.90 -8.47 -10.24
CA ILE A 75 -3.57 -9.07 -10.33
C ILE A 75 -3.27 -9.16 -11.82
N SER A 76 -2.25 -8.44 -12.28
CA SER A 76 -1.95 -8.34 -13.71
C SER A 76 -0.47 -8.09 -13.94
N GLU A 77 0.06 -8.65 -15.03
CA GLU A 77 1.40 -8.31 -15.52
C GLU A 77 1.36 -6.96 -16.22
N LYS A 78 2.15 -6.00 -15.72
CA LYS A 78 2.29 -4.65 -16.27
C LYS A 78 3.47 -3.92 -15.64
N GLU A 79 3.82 -2.78 -16.24
CA GLU A 79 4.75 -1.82 -15.65
C GLU A 79 4.26 -1.36 -14.27
N PRO A 80 5.09 -1.48 -13.22
CA PRO A 80 4.64 -1.28 -11.85
C PRO A 80 4.66 0.18 -11.38
N ASP A 81 5.35 1.08 -12.08
CA ASP A 81 5.58 2.47 -11.70
C ASP A 81 4.78 3.46 -12.57
N GLN A 82 3.66 3.01 -13.12
CA GLN A 82 2.73 3.85 -13.86
C GLN A 82 2.18 4.97 -12.98
N ARG A 83 2.06 6.16 -13.55
CA ARG A 83 1.34 7.27 -12.90
C ARG A 83 -0.05 6.83 -12.45
N TRP A 84 -0.41 7.14 -11.21
CA TRP A 84 -1.77 6.96 -10.72
C TRP A 84 -2.62 8.16 -11.14
N PHE A 85 -3.13 8.11 -12.37
CA PHE A 85 -3.96 9.16 -12.96
C PHE A 85 -3.29 10.54 -12.88
N GLY A 86 -2.05 10.60 -13.34
CA GLY A 86 -1.21 11.81 -13.35
C GLY A 86 -0.30 11.97 -12.13
N ALA A 87 -0.62 11.36 -10.99
CA ALA A 87 0.23 11.41 -9.80
C ALA A 87 1.43 10.46 -9.95
N GLU A 88 2.62 10.95 -9.60
CA GLU A 88 3.85 10.17 -9.60
C GLU A 88 3.86 9.21 -8.41
N PRO A 89 4.13 7.90 -8.63
CA PRO A 89 4.36 6.98 -7.55
C PRO A 89 5.73 7.16 -6.90
N GLU A 90 5.75 6.96 -5.59
CA GLU A 90 6.94 6.79 -4.78
C GLU A 90 7.05 5.33 -4.35
N ILE A 91 8.27 4.81 -4.28
CA ILE A 91 8.54 3.49 -3.70
C ILE A 91 8.63 3.65 -2.19
N ILE A 92 7.77 2.93 -1.46
CA ILE A 92 7.71 2.94 0.02
C ILE A 92 8.25 1.65 0.65
N ALA A 93 8.55 0.63 -0.17
CA ALA A 93 9.39 -0.50 0.22
C ALA A 93 10.03 -1.11 -1.03
N ASP A 94 11.30 -1.51 -0.94
CA ASP A 94 12.05 -2.17 -2.00
C ASP A 94 12.86 -3.34 -1.40
N LYS A 95 12.56 -4.56 -1.85
CA LYS A 95 13.24 -5.79 -1.43
C LYS A 95 13.74 -6.52 -2.66
N ARG A 96 15.04 -6.84 -2.67
CA ARG A 96 15.70 -7.50 -3.81
C ARG A 96 16.61 -8.64 -3.36
N GLY A 97 16.83 -9.59 -4.26
CA GLY A 97 17.83 -10.64 -4.06
C GLY A 97 17.34 -11.85 -3.26
N GLY A 98 18.24 -12.43 -2.47
CA GLY A 98 18.01 -13.70 -1.78
C GLY A 98 16.79 -13.68 -0.84
N GLY A 99 15.96 -14.72 -0.89
CA GLY A 99 14.76 -14.85 -0.07
C GLY A 99 13.53 -14.09 -0.61
N VAL A 100 13.69 -13.23 -1.61
CA VAL A 100 12.57 -12.45 -2.16
C VAL A 100 11.61 -13.32 -2.97
N ASP A 101 12.05 -14.39 -3.63
CA ASP A 101 11.13 -15.31 -4.30
C ASP A 101 10.11 -15.96 -3.34
N ASP A 102 10.55 -16.32 -2.13
CA ASP A 102 9.65 -16.88 -1.12
C ASP A 102 8.72 -15.81 -0.54
N MET A 103 9.20 -14.56 -0.44
CA MET A 103 8.37 -13.40 -0.13
C MET A 103 7.27 -13.20 -1.19
N ILE A 104 7.61 -13.29 -2.48
CA ILE A 104 6.66 -13.16 -3.60
C ILE A 104 5.57 -14.22 -3.51
N LYS A 105 5.91 -15.49 -3.24
CA LYS A 105 4.91 -16.57 -3.07
C LYS A 105 3.92 -16.26 -1.94
N ARG A 106 4.41 -15.72 -0.83
CA ARG A 106 3.56 -15.34 0.32
C ARG A 106 2.71 -14.11 0.02
N ILE A 107 3.22 -13.14 -0.73
CA ILE A 107 2.46 -11.99 -1.24
C ILE A 107 1.30 -12.47 -2.12
N ASP A 108 1.58 -13.33 -3.11
CA ASP A 108 0.53 -13.86 -4.01
C ASP A 108 -0.53 -14.63 -3.21
N THR A 109 -0.10 -15.46 -2.25
CA THR A 109 -0.99 -16.21 -1.35
C THR A 109 -1.89 -15.26 -0.54
N ALA A 110 -1.30 -14.26 0.12
CA ALA A 110 -2.05 -13.30 0.94
C ALA A 110 -2.99 -12.44 0.08
N ALA A 111 -2.55 -12.02 -1.11
CA ALA A 111 -3.36 -11.23 -2.02
C ALA A 111 -4.59 -12.02 -2.49
N ARG A 112 -4.42 -13.28 -2.89
CA ARG A 112 -5.53 -14.15 -3.33
C ARG A 112 -6.47 -14.54 -2.20
N ALA A 113 -5.97 -14.60 -0.97
CA ALA A 113 -6.79 -14.86 0.23
C ALA A 113 -7.52 -13.61 0.76
N TYR A 114 -7.34 -12.44 0.14
CA TYR A 114 -7.90 -11.19 0.66
C TYR A 114 -9.44 -11.23 0.74
N PRO A 115 -10.03 -11.09 1.95
CA PRO A 115 -11.48 -11.28 2.15
C PRO A 115 -12.35 -10.24 1.43
N HIS A 116 -11.78 -9.10 1.05
CA HIS A 116 -12.48 -7.98 0.45
C HIS A 116 -12.18 -7.81 -1.05
N ALA A 117 -11.82 -8.89 -1.76
CA ALA A 117 -11.49 -8.86 -3.18
C ALA A 117 -12.60 -8.25 -4.07
N ARG A 118 -13.87 -8.33 -3.67
CA ARG A 118 -15.03 -7.82 -4.43
C ARG A 118 -15.74 -6.62 -3.79
N THR A 119 -15.24 -6.13 -2.65
CA THR A 119 -15.86 -5.02 -1.92
C THR A 119 -14.92 -3.85 -1.83
N TYR A 120 -15.43 -2.64 -2.04
CA TYR A 120 -14.65 -1.42 -1.96
C TYR A 120 -15.44 -0.31 -1.29
N THR A 121 -14.83 0.28 -0.26
CA THR A 121 -15.35 1.46 0.43
C THR A 121 -14.19 2.44 0.58
N VAL A 122 -14.35 3.66 0.04
CA VAL A 122 -13.29 4.69 0.11
C VAL A 122 -12.81 4.95 1.53
N TRP A 123 -13.74 5.10 2.47
CA TRP A 123 -13.48 5.44 3.86
C TRP A 123 -14.63 4.88 4.72
N PRO A 124 -14.33 4.26 5.88
CA PRO A 124 -12.99 4.03 6.45
C PRO A 124 -12.22 2.88 5.78
N GLY A 125 -12.89 2.05 4.97
CA GLY A 125 -12.33 0.86 4.33
C GLY A 125 -13.43 -0.20 4.16
N PRO A 126 -13.15 -1.32 3.48
CA PRO A 126 -11.87 -1.72 2.90
C PRO A 126 -11.55 -1.04 1.56
N ASN A 127 -10.29 -0.65 1.35
CA ASN A 127 -9.78 -0.05 0.11
C ASN A 127 -8.37 -0.56 -0.25
N SER A 128 -7.63 0.13 -1.13
CA SER A 128 -6.26 -0.23 -1.50
C SER A 128 -5.27 -0.23 -0.34
N ASN A 129 -5.41 0.74 0.57
CA ASN A 129 -4.52 0.88 1.72
C ASN A 129 -4.82 -0.23 2.74
N THR A 130 -6.10 -0.61 2.89
CA THR A 130 -6.50 -1.81 3.66
C THR A 130 -5.88 -3.08 3.08
N PHE A 131 -5.91 -3.23 1.75
CA PHE A 131 -5.33 -4.39 1.07
C PHE A 131 -3.81 -4.47 1.25
N THR A 132 -3.09 -3.37 1.00
CA THR A 132 -1.63 -3.34 1.18
C THR A 132 -1.26 -3.62 2.63
N ALA A 133 -2.00 -3.07 3.61
CA ALA A 133 -1.80 -3.37 5.01
C ALA A 133 -2.09 -4.84 5.36
N HIS A 134 -3.09 -5.47 4.73
CA HIS A 134 -3.38 -6.89 4.92
C HIS A 134 -2.22 -7.77 4.43
N VAL A 135 -1.71 -7.51 3.21
CA VAL A 135 -0.59 -8.27 2.66
C VAL A 135 0.69 -8.05 3.48
N ALA A 136 0.97 -6.81 3.90
CA ALA A 136 2.14 -6.50 4.72
C ALA A 136 2.14 -7.25 6.06
N ARG A 137 0.98 -7.32 6.74
CA ARG A 137 0.87 -8.11 7.99
C ARG A 137 1.11 -9.60 7.79
N ALA A 138 0.78 -10.15 6.62
CA ALA A 138 1.04 -11.55 6.28
C ALA A 138 2.52 -11.80 5.87
N VAL A 139 3.23 -10.74 5.50
CA VAL A 139 4.62 -10.77 4.99
C VAL A 139 5.46 -9.71 5.72
N PRO A 140 5.68 -9.87 7.05
CA PRO A 140 6.38 -8.88 7.86
C PRO A 140 7.81 -8.59 7.39
N GLU A 141 8.43 -9.49 6.62
CA GLU A 141 9.75 -9.29 6.01
C GLU A 141 9.80 -8.11 5.02
N LEU A 142 8.64 -7.61 4.58
CA LEU A 142 8.54 -6.35 3.84
C LEU A 142 9.00 -5.16 4.68
N ASN A 143 8.86 -5.21 6.02
CA ASN A 143 9.05 -4.10 6.94
C ASN A 143 8.30 -2.83 6.46
N LEU A 144 7.09 -3.02 5.93
CA LEU A 144 6.36 -1.94 5.29
C LEU A 144 5.76 -1.00 6.34
N ASP A 145 6.21 0.25 6.34
CA ASP A 145 5.48 1.35 6.98
C ASP A 145 4.66 2.11 5.94
N LEU A 146 3.34 2.09 6.12
CA LEU A 146 2.43 2.81 5.24
C LEU A 146 2.36 4.28 5.64
N PRO A 147 2.40 5.23 4.67
CA PRO A 147 2.40 6.64 5.00
C PRO A 147 1.13 7.03 5.77
N PRO A 148 1.16 8.10 6.60
CA PRO A 148 -0.02 8.58 7.33
C PRO A 148 -1.15 9.07 6.40
N THR A 149 -0.86 9.28 5.12
CA THR A 149 -1.84 9.59 4.06
C THR A 149 -2.51 8.34 3.47
N ALA A 150 -2.11 7.12 3.86
CA ALA A 150 -2.74 5.88 3.41
C ALA A 150 -4.06 5.62 4.16
N ILE A 151 -5.03 6.51 3.98
CA ILE A 151 -6.36 6.44 4.61
C ILE A 151 -7.00 5.06 4.37
N GLY A 152 -7.34 4.39 5.46
CA GLY A 152 -7.91 3.03 5.46
C GLY A 152 -6.92 1.90 5.75
N LYS A 153 -5.62 2.19 5.92
CA LYS A 153 -4.62 1.23 6.42
C LYS A 153 -4.97 0.64 7.80
N ASP A 154 -5.70 1.42 8.60
CA ASP A 154 -6.11 1.07 9.96
C ASP A 154 -7.47 0.35 10.02
N TYR A 155 -8.17 0.18 8.89
CA TYR A 155 -9.37 -0.66 8.85
C TYR A 155 -8.97 -2.13 9.00
N LEU A 156 -9.49 -2.78 10.04
CA LEU A 156 -9.25 -4.20 10.29
C LEU A 156 -10.43 -5.03 9.76
N PRO A 157 -10.20 -5.95 8.80
CA PRO A 157 -11.24 -6.85 8.29
C PRO A 157 -11.94 -7.66 9.39
N GLU A 158 -13.13 -8.16 9.06
CA GLU A 158 -13.87 -9.12 9.89
C GLU A 158 -14.25 -8.62 11.30
N GLY A 159 -14.27 -7.30 11.50
CA GLY A 159 -14.62 -6.70 12.79
C GLY A 159 -13.51 -6.81 13.84
N GLY A 160 -12.27 -7.05 13.41
CA GLY A 160 -11.12 -7.04 14.31
C GLY A 160 -10.90 -5.67 14.96
N PHE A 161 -10.50 -5.66 16.23
CA PHE A 161 -10.14 -4.43 16.96
C PHE A 161 -8.66 -4.33 17.30
N ALA A 162 -7.90 -5.40 17.10
CA ALA A 162 -6.47 -5.47 17.36
C ALA A 162 -5.77 -6.26 16.26
N ALA A 163 -4.56 -5.84 15.90
CA ALA A 163 -3.71 -6.55 14.94
C ALA A 163 -2.23 -6.23 15.19
N LYS A 164 -1.35 -6.97 14.52
CA LYS A 164 0.03 -6.50 14.30
C LYS A 164 0.04 -5.23 13.44
N THR A 165 1.05 -4.39 13.61
CA THR A 165 1.30 -3.29 12.67
C THR A 165 1.61 -3.84 11.26
N PRO A 166 1.44 -3.06 10.18
CA PRO A 166 1.76 -3.51 8.82
C PRO A 166 3.17 -4.09 8.65
N SER A 167 4.18 -3.53 9.32
CA SER A 167 5.55 -4.08 9.33
C SER A 167 5.71 -5.35 10.15
N GLY A 168 4.73 -5.69 11.00
CA GLY A 168 4.82 -6.78 11.97
C GLY A 168 5.64 -6.47 13.22
N THR A 169 6.25 -5.27 13.32
CA THR A 169 7.17 -4.89 14.40
C THR A 169 6.48 -4.39 15.67
N GLY A 170 5.15 -4.28 15.67
CA GLY A 170 4.39 -3.89 16.85
C GLY A 170 2.92 -4.27 16.77
N TYR A 171 2.07 -3.47 17.43
CA TYR A 171 0.63 -3.72 17.53
C TYR A 171 -0.18 -2.45 17.27
N GLN A 172 -1.41 -2.66 16.81
CA GLN A 172 -2.41 -1.61 16.66
C GLN A 172 -3.73 -2.02 17.30
N LEU A 173 -4.44 -1.03 17.82
CA LEU A 173 -5.84 -1.10 18.18
C LEU A 173 -6.62 -0.15 17.27
N SER A 174 -7.72 -0.61 16.69
CA SER A 174 -8.50 0.20 15.75
C SER A 174 -9.99 -0.12 15.84
N LEU A 175 -10.78 0.90 16.09
CA LEU A 175 -12.23 0.86 16.07
C LEU A 175 -12.72 1.18 14.66
N PHE A 176 -12.95 0.13 13.85
CA PHE A 176 -13.46 0.22 12.48
C PHE A 176 -12.63 1.10 11.52
N GLY A 177 -11.34 1.35 11.83
CA GLY A 177 -10.51 2.31 11.08
C GLY A 177 -10.81 3.79 11.36
N LEU A 178 -11.70 4.09 12.31
CA LEU A 178 -12.15 5.45 12.64
C LEU A 178 -11.47 6.02 13.88
N LEU A 179 -11.05 5.19 14.82
CA LEU A 179 -10.31 5.64 16.00
C LEU A 179 -9.32 4.55 16.37
N GLY A 180 -8.04 4.88 16.46
CA GLY A 180 -7.03 3.86 16.74
C GLY A 180 -5.72 4.40 17.24
N VAL A 181 -4.94 3.50 17.81
CA VAL A 181 -3.55 3.72 18.20
C VAL A 181 -2.69 2.61 17.59
N MET A 182 -1.49 2.96 17.17
CA MET A 182 -0.51 2.04 16.62
C MET A 182 0.84 2.34 17.26
N ALA A 183 1.57 1.29 17.62
CA ALA A 183 2.95 1.41 18.06
C ALA A 183 3.77 0.27 17.46
N GLY A 184 4.85 0.60 16.74
CA GLY A 184 5.77 -0.33 16.10
C GLY A 184 7.16 0.27 15.93
N VAL A 185 8.15 -0.57 15.63
CA VAL A 185 9.54 -0.11 15.42
C VAL A 185 9.67 0.63 14.10
N GLU A 186 8.99 0.15 13.05
CA GLU A 186 8.97 0.82 11.74
C GLU A 186 7.94 1.96 11.69
N GLU A 187 6.79 1.81 12.36
CA GLU A 187 5.73 2.83 12.29
C GLU A 187 5.90 3.96 13.31
N GLY A 188 6.70 3.77 14.35
CA GLY A 188 6.73 4.67 15.51
C GLY A 188 5.41 4.59 16.31
N VAL A 189 4.93 5.71 16.82
CA VAL A 189 3.66 5.81 17.56
C VAL A 189 2.69 6.68 16.78
N GLU A 190 1.53 6.14 16.45
CA GLU A 190 0.47 6.84 15.72
C GLU A 190 -0.87 6.80 16.46
N VAL A 191 -1.64 7.88 16.28
CA VAL A 191 -3.04 8.01 16.66
C VAL A 191 -3.84 8.34 15.40
N ASN A 192 -4.84 7.52 15.11
CA ASN A 192 -5.77 7.73 14.01
C ASN A 192 -7.10 8.28 14.56
N ILE A 193 -7.55 9.41 14.03
CA ILE A 193 -8.87 9.99 14.32
C ILE A 193 -9.58 10.24 12.99
N LEU A 194 -10.68 9.52 12.74
CA LEU A 194 -11.50 9.58 11.53
C LEU A 194 -10.72 9.34 10.22
N GLY A 195 -9.66 8.53 10.28
CA GLY A 195 -8.75 8.28 9.15
C GLY A 195 -7.60 9.29 9.04
N LEU A 196 -7.52 10.27 9.93
CA LEU A 196 -6.42 11.23 10.00
C LEU A 196 -5.38 10.72 10.99
N THR A 197 -4.23 10.33 10.46
CA THR A 197 -3.11 9.79 11.23
C THR A 197 -2.18 10.89 11.68
N PHE A 198 -1.96 10.98 12.99
CA PHE A 198 -0.93 11.77 13.65
C PHE A 198 0.08 10.83 14.26
N GLY A 199 1.37 11.14 14.20
CA GLY A 199 2.35 10.29 14.83
C GLY A 199 3.73 10.88 14.94
N ILE A 200 4.57 10.15 15.66
CA ILE A 200 6.00 10.38 15.75
C ILE A 200 6.71 9.09 15.35
N ASP A 201 7.79 9.24 14.62
CA ASP A 201 8.64 8.15 14.16
C ASP A 201 10.06 8.40 14.69
N PRO A 202 10.39 7.84 15.86
CA PRO A 202 11.70 8.05 16.46
C PRO A 202 12.84 7.42 15.66
N LYS A 203 12.57 6.36 14.88
CA LYS A 203 13.59 5.66 14.09
C LYS A 203 14.05 6.54 12.94
N ASP A 204 13.11 7.19 12.26
CA ASP A 204 13.37 8.07 11.12
C ASP A 204 13.46 9.55 11.51
N LEU A 205 13.42 9.89 12.80
CA LEU A 205 13.41 11.26 13.33
C LEU A 205 12.32 12.14 12.68
N ALA A 206 11.14 11.56 12.44
CA ALA A 206 10.08 12.20 11.67
C ALA A 206 8.79 12.41 12.48
N ILE A 207 8.01 13.40 12.04
CA ILE A 207 6.63 13.64 12.48
C ILE A 207 5.70 13.22 11.34
N LYS A 208 4.65 12.50 11.69
CA LYS A 208 3.61 12.04 10.77
C LYS A 208 2.38 12.92 10.95
N LEU A 209 2.00 13.62 9.88
CA LEU A 209 0.83 14.51 9.88
C LEU A 209 -0.18 14.09 8.82
N PRO A 210 -1.47 14.27 9.09
CA PRO A 210 -2.48 14.07 8.06
C PRO A 210 -2.24 15.06 6.92
N LEU A 211 -2.59 14.66 5.70
CA LEU A 211 -2.43 15.42 4.45
C LEU A 211 -0.97 15.64 4.02
N ALA A 212 -0.12 16.13 4.93
CA ALA A 212 1.29 16.49 4.68
C ALA A 212 2.20 15.28 4.55
N GLY A 213 1.84 14.12 5.12
CA GLY A 213 2.68 12.93 5.07
C GLY A 213 3.68 12.86 6.22
N ARG A 214 4.81 12.17 5.97
CA ARG A 214 5.95 12.13 6.88
C ARG A 214 6.81 13.37 6.66
N LEU A 215 7.16 14.07 7.74
CA LEU A 215 8.04 15.24 7.75
C LEU A 215 9.25 14.95 8.64
N GLY A 216 10.43 14.87 8.05
CA GLY A 216 11.67 14.52 8.73
C GLY A 216 12.83 14.42 7.75
N PRO A 217 14.05 14.12 8.22
CA PRO A 217 15.16 13.82 7.35
C PRO A 217 14.82 12.61 6.45
N SER A 218 15.27 12.66 5.20
CA SER A 218 15.14 11.58 4.22
C SER A 218 16.25 10.54 4.38
#